data_AF-A0A3A9F050-F1
#
_entry.id   AF-A0A3A9F050-F1
#
_cell.length_a   1.000
_cell.length_b   1.000
_cell.length_c   1.000
_cell.angle_alpha   90.00
_cell.angle_beta   90.00
_cell.angle_gamma   90.00
#
_symmetry.space_group_name_H-M   'P 1'
#
loop_
_entity.id
_entity.type
_entity.pdbx_description
1 polymer ?
#
loop_
_entity_poly.entity_id
_entity_poly.type
_entity_poly.pdbx_seq_one_letter_code
_entity_poly.pdbx_strand_id
1 'polypeptide(L)'
;MKNKGRTLLPLTERLDLASRSRAVSPEAAAKLVQRFSDIRAQWLFFGNADVEILSGLTGRFWEHPAVDMSTYRGFCHSFRLAVNYDNDFFPPPYIPKRSDNAYEPVWGVTTNNAMVMLGLMLLDHARGQLIPRDFYHCMRMTLRQYLDALVDLSFRKDGTQDPFRSNTWQFWREVFLKDYDGSKPLAEALTDILKRYLTAWQEFHRLDHILRCTDDLSCYLENERIGDPAEADLPDPGSENVAPGVLRSQFFLSERDYRPEALRALAEKSSSAELRELLEKYISEERLAYAMREINMAVTDLYLLWVEPYLQMEEYHYERHL
;
A
#
# COMPACT_ATOMS: atom_id res chain seq x y z
N MET A 1 8.21 25.38 -20.16
CA MET A 1 9.07 24.74 -21.19
C MET A 1 8.30 23.57 -21.80
N LYS A 2 8.35 23.41 -23.13
CA LYS A 2 7.48 22.54 -23.94
C LYS A 2 7.56 21.05 -23.57
N ASN A 3 6.39 20.40 -23.49
CA ASN A 3 6.21 18.94 -23.50
C ASN A 3 6.93 18.32 -24.69
N LYS A 4 8.12 17.74 -24.48
CA LYS A 4 8.73 16.81 -25.44
C LYS A 4 8.06 15.45 -25.24
N GLY A 5 7.48 14.92 -26.31
CA GLY A 5 6.77 13.64 -26.33
C GLY A 5 7.59 12.54 -25.68
N ARG A 6 6.97 11.86 -24.71
CA ARG A 6 7.51 10.64 -24.09
C ARG A 6 7.34 9.50 -25.08
N THR A 7 8.42 9.08 -25.73
CA THR A 7 8.41 7.97 -26.69
C THR A 7 8.32 6.65 -25.93
N LEU A 8 7.26 5.87 -26.18
CA LEU A 8 7.13 4.48 -25.72
C LEU A 8 8.29 3.64 -26.30
N LEU A 9 8.98 2.86 -25.45
CA LEU A 9 10.05 1.97 -25.89
C LEU A 9 9.48 0.87 -26.81
N PRO A 10 10.18 0.49 -27.89
CA PRO A 10 9.79 -0.63 -28.75
C PRO A 10 9.63 -1.94 -27.95
N LEU A 11 8.69 -2.80 -28.37
CA LEU A 11 8.43 -4.11 -27.75
C LEU A 11 9.70 -4.97 -27.60
N THR A 12 10.59 -4.95 -28.57
CA THR A 12 11.86 -5.69 -28.56
C THR A 12 12.85 -5.15 -27.52
N GLU A 13 12.96 -3.84 -27.33
CA GLU A 13 13.74 -3.27 -26.22
C GLU A 13 13.11 -3.60 -24.87
N ARG A 14 11.77 -3.59 -24.76
CA ARG A 14 11.09 -4.01 -23.52
C ARG A 14 11.33 -5.50 -23.21
N LEU A 15 11.39 -6.36 -24.22
CA LEU A 15 11.67 -7.79 -24.08
C LEU A 15 13.17 -8.10 -23.80
N ASP A 16 14.11 -7.35 -24.37
CA ASP A 16 15.55 -7.48 -24.09
C ASP A 16 15.91 -6.85 -22.72
N LEU A 17 15.21 -5.81 -22.29
CA LEU A 17 15.30 -5.31 -20.92
C LEU A 17 14.68 -6.30 -19.93
N ALA A 18 13.58 -6.97 -20.32
CA ALA A 18 12.94 -8.03 -19.54
C ALA A 18 13.84 -9.27 -19.38
N SER A 19 14.59 -9.69 -20.39
CA SER A 19 15.53 -10.81 -20.28
C SER A 19 16.72 -10.49 -19.35
N ARG A 20 17.09 -9.20 -19.22
CA ARG A 20 18.14 -8.68 -18.32
C ARG A 20 17.64 -8.20 -16.96
N SER A 21 16.35 -8.35 -16.67
CA SER A 21 15.69 -7.70 -15.53
C SER A 21 15.70 -8.48 -14.22
N ARG A 22 16.30 -9.67 -14.21
CA ARG A 22 16.80 -10.29 -12.97
C ARG A 22 18.13 -9.64 -12.65
N ALA A 23 18.33 -9.22 -11.41
CA ALA A 23 19.65 -8.76 -11.00
C ALA A 23 20.66 -9.89 -11.28
N VAL A 24 21.67 -9.60 -12.10
CA VAL A 24 22.68 -10.58 -12.52
C VAL A 24 23.61 -11.00 -11.38
N SER A 25 23.60 -10.24 -10.27
CA SER A 25 24.30 -10.52 -9.02
C SER A 25 23.63 -9.78 -7.84
N PRO A 26 23.94 -10.14 -6.58
CA PRO A 26 23.50 -9.39 -5.40
C PRO A 26 23.89 -7.90 -5.45
N GLU A 27 25.09 -7.58 -5.92
CA GLU A 27 25.57 -6.19 -6.04
C GLU A 27 24.76 -5.41 -7.08
N ALA A 28 24.35 -6.07 -8.16
CA ALA A 28 23.47 -5.46 -9.15
C ALA A 28 22.08 -5.16 -8.56
N ALA A 29 21.57 -6.06 -7.69
CA ALA A 29 20.30 -5.86 -6.99
C ALA A 29 20.40 -4.68 -6.01
N ALA A 30 21.45 -4.63 -5.19
CA ALA A 30 21.71 -3.51 -4.28
C ALA A 30 21.82 -2.17 -5.04
N LYS A 31 22.55 -2.13 -6.16
CA LYS A 31 22.62 -0.91 -6.99
C LYS A 31 21.28 -0.49 -7.60
N LEU A 32 20.36 -1.42 -7.86
CA LEU A 32 19.02 -1.09 -8.33
C LEU A 32 18.17 -0.49 -7.21
N VAL A 33 18.21 -1.08 -6.02
CA VAL A 33 17.51 -0.57 -4.84
C VAL A 33 18.04 0.80 -4.40
N GLN A 34 19.36 0.99 -4.40
CA GLN A 34 19.96 2.30 -4.13
C GLN A 34 19.52 3.35 -5.15
N ARG A 35 19.55 3.03 -6.44
CA ARG A 35 19.05 3.97 -7.45
C ARG A 35 17.58 4.29 -7.26
N PHE A 36 16.78 3.30 -6.87
CA PHE A 36 15.37 3.50 -6.56
C PHE A 36 15.16 4.47 -5.39
N SER A 37 15.98 4.36 -4.33
CA SER A 37 15.88 5.25 -3.16
C SER A 37 16.12 6.73 -3.51
N ASP A 38 16.97 6.98 -4.52
CA ASP A 38 17.36 8.31 -4.98
C ASP A 38 16.50 8.84 -6.16
N ILE A 39 15.48 8.09 -6.59
CA ILE A 39 14.52 8.56 -7.61
C ILE A 39 13.80 9.80 -7.07
N ARG A 40 13.58 10.79 -7.93
CA ARG A 40 12.75 11.95 -7.59
C ARG A 40 11.34 11.53 -7.16
N ALA A 41 10.90 11.88 -5.95
CA ALA A 41 9.59 11.47 -5.45
C ALA A 41 8.43 11.91 -6.37
N GLN A 42 8.58 13.07 -7.03
CA GLN A 42 7.61 13.54 -8.03
C GLN A 42 7.37 12.57 -9.20
N TRP A 43 8.31 11.65 -9.46
CA TRP A 43 8.15 10.61 -10.48
C TRP A 43 7.25 9.48 -10.04
N LEU A 44 6.92 9.36 -8.76
CA LEU A 44 5.97 8.39 -8.25
C LEU A 44 4.53 8.67 -8.75
N PHE A 45 4.19 9.94 -8.98
CA PHE A 45 2.84 10.38 -9.28
C PHE A 45 2.52 10.29 -10.79
N PHE A 46 1.33 9.79 -11.12
CA PHE A 46 0.75 9.77 -12.47
C PHE A 46 -0.11 11.02 -12.70
N GLY A 47 0.47 12.20 -12.47
CA GLY A 47 -0.21 13.48 -12.63
C GLY A 47 -0.77 14.04 -11.32
N ASN A 48 -1.49 15.16 -11.43
CA ASN A 48 -1.90 15.95 -10.27
C ASN A 48 -2.93 15.26 -9.38
N ALA A 49 -3.77 14.37 -9.92
CA ALA A 49 -4.77 13.66 -9.13
C ALA A 49 -4.13 12.82 -8.00
N ASP A 50 -2.97 12.20 -8.25
CA ASP A 50 -2.27 11.44 -7.21
C ASP A 50 -1.68 12.32 -6.13
N VAL A 51 -1.17 13.48 -6.54
CA VAL A 51 -0.64 14.48 -5.63
C VAL A 51 -1.77 14.97 -4.72
N GLU A 52 -2.92 15.30 -5.28
CA GLU A 52 -4.10 15.75 -4.53
C GLU A 52 -4.60 14.68 -3.55
N ILE A 53 -4.75 13.43 -4.00
CA ILE A 53 -5.20 12.32 -3.14
C ILE A 53 -4.19 12.10 -2.00
N LEU A 54 -2.91 11.91 -2.32
CA LEU A 54 -1.91 11.57 -1.32
C LEU A 54 -1.60 12.76 -0.39
N SER A 55 -1.72 14.00 -0.89
CA SER A 55 -1.67 15.21 -0.08
C SER A 55 -2.87 15.31 0.86
N GLY A 56 -4.06 14.93 0.43
CA GLY A 56 -5.23 14.85 1.30
C GLY A 56 -5.04 13.85 2.45
N LEU A 57 -4.29 12.77 2.20
CA LEU A 57 -4.05 11.73 3.21
C LEU A 57 -2.86 12.05 4.13
N THR A 58 -1.73 12.48 3.57
CA THR A 58 -0.45 12.62 4.30
C THR A 58 0.24 13.97 4.09
N GLY A 59 -0.36 14.87 3.31
CA GLY A 59 0.25 16.14 2.89
C GLY A 59 0.67 17.04 4.04
N ARG A 60 -0.03 16.98 5.18
CA ARG A 60 0.35 17.70 6.41
C ARG A 60 1.76 17.38 6.90
N PHE A 61 2.31 16.22 6.53
CA PHE A 61 3.66 15.80 6.89
C PHE A 61 4.71 16.16 5.83
N TRP A 62 4.31 16.53 4.61
CA TRP A 62 5.24 16.77 3.50
C TRP A 62 6.13 17.99 3.72
N GLU A 63 5.66 18.94 4.52
CA GLU A 63 6.39 20.18 4.87
C GLU A 63 7.28 20.01 6.11
N HIS A 64 7.26 18.83 6.76
CA HIS A 64 8.06 18.60 7.96
C HIS A 64 9.56 18.65 7.61
N PRO A 65 10.44 19.28 8.44
CA PRO A 65 11.86 19.45 8.12
C PRO A 65 12.64 18.15 7.87
N ALA A 66 12.15 17.03 8.38
CA ALA A 66 12.73 15.70 8.17
C ALA A 66 12.29 15.03 6.84
N VAL A 67 11.38 15.64 6.08
CA VAL A 67 10.87 15.11 4.81
C VAL A 67 11.58 15.82 3.67
N ASP A 68 12.21 15.04 2.81
CA ASP A 68 12.80 15.50 1.56
C ASP A 68 11.97 15.01 0.37
N MET A 69 11.12 15.88 -0.18
CA MET A 69 10.30 15.56 -1.35
C MET A 69 11.12 15.43 -2.65
N SER A 70 12.44 15.66 -2.62
CA SER A 70 13.29 15.54 -3.81
C SER A 70 13.69 14.10 -4.12
N THR A 71 13.61 13.18 -3.15
CA THR A 71 14.00 11.76 -3.29
C THR A 71 12.93 10.83 -2.72
N TYR A 72 12.86 9.58 -3.22
CA TYR A 72 11.93 8.58 -2.72
C TYR A 72 12.18 8.27 -1.23
N ARG A 73 13.46 8.07 -0.85
CA ARG A 73 13.86 7.86 0.55
C ARG A 73 13.46 9.02 1.47
N GLY A 74 13.61 10.25 0.98
CA GLY A 74 13.21 11.45 1.69
C GLY A 74 11.70 11.53 1.84
N PHE A 75 10.96 11.16 0.80
CA PHE A 75 9.50 11.11 0.82
C PHE A 75 8.94 10.06 1.78
N CYS A 76 9.60 8.91 1.94
CA CYS A 76 9.22 7.87 2.91
C CYS A 76 9.09 8.41 4.34
N HIS A 77 9.81 9.49 4.70
CA HIS A 77 9.69 10.11 6.02
C HIS A 77 8.28 10.64 6.29
N SER A 78 7.52 11.04 5.27
CA SER A 78 6.14 11.49 5.45
C SER A 78 5.23 10.37 5.98
N PHE A 79 5.39 9.15 5.48
CA PHE A 79 4.68 7.96 5.96
C PHE A 79 5.09 7.59 7.38
N ARG A 80 6.39 7.65 7.72
CA ARG A 80 6.84 7.41 9.09
C ARG A 80 6.21 8.41 10.07
N LEU A 81 6.15 9.68 9.70
CA LEU A 81 5.52 10.71 10.53
C LEU A 81 4.01 10.47 10.67
N ALA A 82 3.34 10.04 9.62
CA ALA A 82 1.93 9.66 9.65
C ALA A 82 1.67 8.48 10.60
N VAL A 83 2.47 7.41 10.48
CA VAL A 83 2.42 6.24 11.37
C VAL A 83 2.69 6.63 12.83
N ASN A 84 3.68 7.49 13.08
CA ASN A 84 4.00 7.99 14.42
C ASN A 84 2.97 8.96 14.98
N TYR A 85 2.14 9.56 14.13
CA TYR A 85 1.03 10.41 14.57
C TYR A 85 -0.15 9.55 15.01
N ASP A 86 -0.44 8.48 14.28
CA ASP A 86 -1.56 7.58 14.59
C ASP A 86 -1.29 6.66 15.79
N ASN A 87 -0.02 6.45 16.13
CA ASN A 87 0.37 5.70 17.32
C ASN A 87 1.09 6.61 18.30
N ASP A 88 0.75 6.54 19.59
CA ASP A 88 1.38 7.28 20.70
C ASP A 88 2.89 6.99 20.94
N PHE A 89 3.61 6.44 19.93
CA PHE A 89 5.06 6.25 19.75
C PHE A 89 5.36 4.79 19.35
N PHE A 90 5.77 4.57 18.09
CA PHE A 90 6.28 3.27 17.61
C PHE A 90 7.80 3.36 17.37
N PRO A 91 8.64 2.63 18.13
CA PRO A 91 10.03 2.44 17.73
C PRO A 91 10.09 1.42 16.57
N PRO A 92 10.77 1.72 15.45
CA PRO A 92 10.97 0.76 14.36
C PRO A 92 12.01 -0.33 14.72
N PRO A 93 11.95 -1.52 14.08
CA PRO A 93 10.85 -2.12 13.36
C PRO A 93 10.19 -3.12 14.30
N TYR A 94 9.06 -2.76 14.90
CA TYR A 94 8.17 -3.78 15.42
C TYR A 94 7.07 -3.96 14.40
N ILE A 95 6.82 -5.23 14.02
CA ILE A 95 5.57 -5.65 13.39
C ILE A 95 4.48 -4.95 14.20
N PRO A 96 3.60 -4.17 13.56
CA PRO A 96 2.53 -3.49 14.27
C PRO A 96 1.88 -4.49 15.21
N LYS A 97 1.64 -4.10 16.46
CA LYS A 97 0.84 -4.92 17.37
C LYS A 97 -0.36 -5.36 16.55
N ARG A 98 -0.63 -6.67 16.48
CA ARG A 98 -1.99 -7.13 16.14
C ARG A 98 -2.88 -6.23 16.98
N SER A 99 -3.66 -5.37 16.36
CA SER A 99 -4.54 -4.49 17.11
C SER A 99 -5.32 -5.43 18.03
N ASP A 100 -5.22 -5.22 19.34
CA ASP A 100 -5.98 -6.03 20.30
C ASP A 100 -7.49 -5.92 19.97
N ASN A 101 -7.86 -4.85 19.25
CA ASN A 101 -9.12 -4.68 18.57
C ASN A 101 -9.07 -5.20 17.12
N ALA A 102 -9.69 -6.34 16.86
CA ALA A 102 -9.72 -6.99 15.56
C ALA A 102 -10.46 -6.20 14.46
N TYR A 103 -11.13 -5.09 14.79
CA TYR A 103 -11.95 -4.29 13.86
C TYR A 103 -11.33 -2.96 13.45
N GLU A 104 -10.15 -2.63 13.99
CA GLU A 104 -9.48 -1.35 13.72
C GLU A 104 -8.32 -1.51 12.73
N PRO A 105 -8.12 -0.51 11.86
CA PRO A 105 -6.95 -0.48 11.00
C PRO A 105 -5.66 -0.40 11.84
N VAL A 106 -4.59 -0.99 11.31
CA VAL A 106 -3.27 -1.08 11.97
C VAL A 106 -2.68 0.29 12.30
N TRP A 107 -2.99 1.28 11.47
CA TRP A 107 -2.79 2.71 11.69
C TRP A 107 -4.12 3.44 11.48
N GLY A 108 -4.15 4.75 11.62
CA GLY A 108 -5.33 5.55 11.29
C GLY A 108 -5.78 5.29 9.85
N VAL A 109 -7.08 5.38 9.61
CA VAL A 109 -7.71 5.14 8.29
C VAL A 109 -6.99 5.91 7.19
N THR A 110 -6.65 7.17 7.45
CA THR A 110 -5.94 8.03 6.51
C THR A 110 -4.55 7.48 6.13
N THR A 111 -3.77 7.01 7.11
CA THR A 111 -2.44 6.44 6.89
C THR A 111 -2.50 5.10 6.19
N ASN A 112 -3.46 4.23 6.56
CA ASN A 112 -3.71 2.98 5.85
C ASN A 112 -4.05 3.23 4.37
N ASN A 113 -4.95 4.17 4.09
CA ASN A 113 -5.33 4.54 2.73
C ASN A 113 -4.13 5.10 1.95
N ALA A 114 -3.24 5.87 2.61
CA ALA A 114 -2.03 6.38 1.98
C ALA A 114 -1.06 5.25 1.58
N MET A 115 -0.93 4.23 2.42
CA MET A 115 -0.11 3.05 2.13
C MET A 115 -0.64 2.26 0.93
N VAL A 116 -1.97 2.09 0.85
CA VAL A 116 -2.62 1.44 -0.30
C VAL A 116 -2.40 2.27 -1.56
N MET A 117 -2.55 3.59 -1.47
CA MET A 117 -2.29 4.52 -2.57
C MET A 117 -0.84 4.41 -3.08
N LEU A 118 0.14 4.33 -2.17
CA LEU A 118 1.54 4.07 -2.53
C LEU A 118 1.70 2.76 -3.30
N GLY A 119 1.10 1.67 -2.81
CA GLY A 119 1.13 0.36 -3.47
C GLY A 119 0.53 0.40 -4.87
N LEU A 120 -0.63 1.06 -5.05
CA LEU A 120 -1.28 1.20 -6.36
C LEU A 120 -0.41 1.99 -7.35
N MET A 121 0.19 3.10 -6.92
CA MET A 121 1.11 3.86 -7.77
C MET A 121 2.32 3.00 -8.19
N LEU A 122 2.95 2.29 -7.25
CA LEU A 122 4.07 1.39 -7.52
C LEU A 122 3.72 0.26 -8.49
N LEU A 123 2.49 -0.26 -8.41
CA LEU A 123 2.00 -1.27 -9.35
C LEU A 123 1.84 -0.70 -10.76
N ASP A 124 1.33 0.52 -10.90
CA ASP A 124 1.23 1.19 -12.19
C ASP A 124 2.62 1.45 -12.82
N HIS A 125 3.62 1.76 -11.98
CA HIS A 125 5.03 1.85 -12.43
C HIS A 125 5.53 0.52 -12.98
N ALA A 126 5.22 -0.59 -12.30
CA ALA A 126 5.62 -1.92 -12.73
C ALA A 126 5.03 -2.31 -14.09
N ARG A 127 3.84 -1.81 -14.42
CA ARG A 127 3.16 -2.03 -15.71
C ARG A 127 3.68 -1.16 -16.84
N GLY A 128 4.59 -0.23 -16.55
CA GLY A 128 5.36 0.46 -17.57
C GLY A 128 4.67 1.62 -18.26
N GLN A 129 3.66 2.25 -17.63
CA GLN A 129 3.02 3.43 -18.20
C GLN A 129 3.76 4.74 -17.86
N LEU A 130 4.97 4.98 -18.42
CA LEU A 130 5.60 6.33 -18.62
C LEU A 130 6.91 6.68 -17.84
N ILE A 131 7.63 5.76 -17.18
CA ILE A 131 8.47 6.18 -16.02
C ILE A 131 9.94 5.68 -16.09
N PRO A 132 10.92 6.34 -15.44
CA PRO A 132 12.35 6.08 -15.57
C PRO A 132 12.76 4.63 -15.35
N ARG A 133 13.82 4.24 -16.09
CA ARG A 133 14.33 2.86 -16.18
C ARG A 133 14.51 2.20 -14.81
N ASP A 134 14.85 2.95 -13.76
CA ASP A 134 15.16 2.40 -12.45
C ASP A 134 13.93 1.82 -11.71
N PHE A 135 12.73 2.42 -11.81
CA PHE A 135 11.48 1.81 -11.30
C PHE A 135 11.20 0.47 -11.99
N TYR A 136 11.27 0.49 -13.32
CA TYR A 136 11.00 -0.67 -14.15
C TYR A 136 11.96 -1.83 -13.84
N HIS A 137 13.25 -1.54 -13.64
CA HIS A 137 14.23 -2.57 -13.32
C HIS A 137 14.07 -3.12 -11.91
N CYS A 138 13.74 -2.28 -10.92
CA CYS A 138 13.51 -2.74 -9.55
C CYS A 138 12.30 -3.68 -9.47
N MET A 139 11.19 -3.33 -10.12
CA MET A 139 9.94 -4.11 -10.10
C MET A 139 10.01 -5.49 -10.77
N ARG A 140 11.06 -5.73 -11.57
CA ARG A 140 11.27 -7.00 -12.28
C ARG A 140 12.26 -7.95 -11.62
N MET A 141 12.95 -7.50 -10.56
CA MET A 141 13.69 -8.40 -9.69
C MET A 141 12.75 -9.43 -9.09
N THR A 142 13.27 -10.62 -8.77
CA THR A 142 12.46 -11.53 -7.95
C THR A 142 12.27 -10.93 -6.56
N LEU A 143 11.17 -11.27 -5.90
CA LEU A 143 10.89 -10.80 -4.55
C LEU A 143 12.06 -11.10 -3.60
N ARG A 144 12.65 -12.30 -3.69
CA ARG A 144 13.83 -12.68 -2.90
C ARG A 144 15.03 -11.79 -3.16
N GLN A 145 15.35 -11.50 -4.44
CA GLN A 145 16.47 -10.64 -4.80
C GLN A 145 16.30 -9.22 -4.22
N TYR A 146 15.09 -8.68 -4.28
CA TYR A 146 14.78 -7.37 -3.71
C TYR A 146 14.95 -7.36 -2.19
N LEU A 147 14.36 -8.34 -1.49
CA LEU A 147 14.47 -8.45 -0.04
C LEU A 147 15.91 -8.63 0.45
N ASP A 148 16.72 -9.40 -0.29
CA ASP A 148 18.14 -9.60 0.03
C ASP A 148 18.93 -8.30 -0.15
N ALA A 149 18.66 -7.54 -1.22
CA ALA A 149 19.26 -6.23 -1.45
C ALA A 149 18.89 -5.19 -0.38
N LEU A 150 17.65 -5.23 0.14
CA LEU A 150 17.23 -4.36 1.25
C LEU A 150 18.00 -4.63 2.54
N VAL A 151 18.32 -5.90 2.83
CA VAL A 151 19.13 -6.28 4.01
C VAL A 151 20.52 -5.64 3.94
N ASP A 152 21.16 -5.72 2.77
CA ASP A 152 22.51 -5.21 2.58
C ASP A 152 22.62 -3.68 2.69
N LEU A 153 21.58 -2.95 2.29
CA LEU A 153 21.56 -1.48 2.26
C LEU A 153 21.00 -0.83 3.52
N SER A 154 19.97 -1.42 4.13
CA SER A 154 19.15 -0.73 5.14
C SER A 154 19.55 -1.07 6.58
N PHE A 155 20.42 -2.05 6.77
CA PHE A 155 20.76 -2.58 8.10
C PHE A 155 22.26 -2.64 8.38
N ARG A 156 23.10 -2.00 7.56
CA ARG A 156 24.54 -1.83 7.82
C ARG A 156 24.84 -0.37 8.18
N LYS A 157 24.82 -0.05 9.48
CA LYS A 157 25.28 1.25 9.97
C LYS A 157 26.68 1.12 10.57
N ASP A 158 27.68 1.80 10.01
CA ASP A 158 29.06 1.86 10.54
C ASP A 158 29.69 0.50 10.92
N GLY A 159 29.28 -0.59 10.25
CA GLY A 159 29.74 -1.95 10.55
C GLY A 159 29.10 -2.63 11.77
N THR A 160 28.14 -1.99 12.44
CA THR A 160 27.38 -2.55 13.57
C THR A 160 25.90 -2.65 13.22
N GLN A 161 25.40 -3.88 13.06
CA GLN A 161 23.97 -4.13 12.90
C GLN A 161 23.24 -3.80 14.20
N ASP A 162 22.10 -3.11 14.13
CA ASP A 162 21.14 -3.11 15.24
C ASP A 162 20.55 -4.54 15.36
N PRO A 163 20.93 -5.32 16.38
CA PRO A 163 20.59 -6.73 16.43
C PRO A 163 19.09 -6.95 16.58
N PHE A 164 18.40 -6.04 17.26
CA PHE A 164 16.98 -6.18 17.50
C PHE A 164 16.19 -5.97 16.20
N ARG A 165 16.54 -4.92 15.46
CA ARG A 165 15.90 -4.60 14.18
C ARG A 165 16.16 -5.64 13.11
N SER A 166 17.41 -6.11 13.03
CA SER A 166 17.80 -7.16 12.09
C SER A 166 16.99 -8.44 12.34
N ASN A 167 16.81 -8.84 13.61
CA ASN A 167 16.03 -10.02 13.95
C ASN A 167 14.55 -9.89 13.59
N THR A 168 13.93 -8.74 13.86
CA THR A 168 12.50 -8.54 13.52
C THR A 168 12.28 -8.49 12.00
N TRP A 169 13.18 -7.84 11.26
CA TRP A 169 13.15 -7.84 9.79
C TRP A 169 13.31 -9.25 9.23
N GLN A 170 14.30 -10.02 9.72
CA GLN A 170 14.51 -11.40 9.30
C GLN A 170 13.29 -12.27 9.57
N PHE A 171 12.69 -12.15 10.75
CA PHE A 171 11.48 -12.87 11.11
C PHE A 171 10.31 -12.52 10.16
N TRP A 172 10.03 -11.23 9.94
CA TRP A 172 8.99 -10.84 8.98
C TRP A 172 9.30 -11.36 7.58
N ARG A 173 10.54 -11.21 7.09
CA ARG A 173 10.96 -11.69 5.76
C ARG A 173 10.71 -13.18 5.59
N GLU A 174 11.00 -14.00 6.60
CA GLU A 174 10.75 -15.44 6.55
C GLU A 174 9.26 -15.79 6.53
N VAL A 175 8.44 -15.06 7.29
CA VAL A 175 6.97 -15.21 7.25
C VAL A 175 6.43 -14.79 5.88
N PHE A 176 6.85 -13.62 5.40
CA PHE A 176 6.45 -13.05 4.12
C PHE A 176 6.80 -13.99 2.95
N LEU A 177 7.98 -14.60 2.95
CA LEU A 177 8.39 -15.55 1.91
C LEU A 177 7.70 -16.93 2.00
N LYS A 178 6.97 -17.24 3.08
CA LYS A 178 6.08 -18.40 3.14
C LYS A 178 4.74 -18.11 2.45
N ASP A 179 4.27 -16.88 2.58
CA ASP A 179 3.00 -16.43 2.00
C ASP A 179 3.15 -16.05 0.52
N TYR A 180 4.32 -15.55 0.13
CA TYR A 180 4.63 -15.09 -1.22
C TYR A 180 5.85 -15.82 -1.79
N ASP A 181 5.68 -16.45 -2.97
CA ASP A 181 6.77 -17.15 -3.65
C ASP A 181 7.91 -16.17 -4.02
N GLY A 182 9.04 -16.31 -3.34
CA GLY A 182 10.23 -15.47 -3.54
C GLY A 182 10.85 -15.55 -4.94
N SER A 183 10.45 -16.54 -5.76
CA SER A 183 10.88 -16.66 -7.15
C SER A 183 10.07 -15.78 -8.12
N LYS A 184 8.88 -15.33 -7.71
CA LYS A 184 8.04 -14.43 -8.51
C LYS A 184 8.65 -13.05 -8.63
N PRO A 185 8.40 -12.32 -9.74
CA PRO A 185 8.70 -10.90 -9.86
C PRO A 185 8.08 -10.07 -8.74
N LEU A 186 8.78 -9.02 -8.30
CA LEU A 186 8.32 -8.10 -7.27
C LEU A 186 6.96 -7.45 -7.63
N ALA A 187 6.73 -7.15 -8.91
CA ALA A 187 5.45 -6.67 -9.41
C ALA A 187 4.28 -7.65 -9.18
N GLU A 188 4.52 -8.95 -9.31
CA GLU A 188 3.52 -9.98 -9.07
C GLU A 188 3.24 -10.10 -7.56
N ALA A 189 4.28 -10.10 -6.73
CA ALA A 189 4.11 -10.08 -5.27
C ALA A 189 3.30 -8.85 -4.81
N LEU A 190 3.61 -7.66 -5.33
CA LEU A 190 2.84 -6.44 -5.05
C LEU A 190 1.38 -6.56 -5.51
N THR A 191 1.14 -7.18 -6.66
CA THR A 191 -0.22 -7.47 -7.14
C THR A 191 -0.96 -8.39 -6.17
N ASP A 192 -0.31 -9.46 -5.68
CA ASP A 192 -0.89 -10.41 -4.75
C ASP A 192 -1.24 -9.73 -3.39
N ILE A 193 -0.38 -8.84 -2.88
CA ILE A 193 -0.66 -8.03 -1.67
C ILE A 193 -1.89 -7.13 -1.88
N LEU A 194 -1.97 -6.42 -3.00
CA LEU A 194 -3.09 -5.52 -3.29
C LEU A 194 -4.39 -6.30 -3.55
N LYS A 195 -4.32 -7.48 -4.16
CA LYS A 195 -5.47 -8.40 -4.30
C LYS A 195 -5.98 -8.86 -2.93
N ARG A 196 -5.09 -9.25 -2.03
CA ARG A 196 -5.42 -9.59 -0.64
C ARG A 196 -6.16 -8.43 0.05
N TYR A 197 -5.61 -7.23 -0.05
CA TYR A 197 -6.26 -6.02 0.48
C TYR A 197 -7.66 -5.82 -0.12
N LEU A 198 -7.80 -5.85 -1.45
CA LEU A 198 -9.07 -5.58 -2.12
C LEU A 198 -10.15 -6.60 -1.80
N THR A 199 -9.80 -7.89 -1.77
CA THR A 199 -10.75 -8.96 -1.38
C THR A 199 -11.28 -8.72 0.03
N ALA A 200 -10.43 -8.31 0.96
CA ALA A 200 -10.85 -8.01 2.33
C ALA A 200 -11.62 -6.68 2.44
N TRP A 201 -11.17 -5.64 1.74
CA TRP A 201 -11.83 -4.34 1.67
C TRP A 201 -13.27 -4.43 1.13
N GLN A 202 -13.55 -5.36 0.21
CA GLN A 202 -14.91 -5.57 -0.32
C GLN A 202 -15.94 -5.85 0.77
N GLU A 203 -15.56 -6.52 1.87
CA GLU A 203 -16.49 -6.76 2.99
C GLU A 203 -16.93 -5.45 3.65
N PHE A 204 -16.00 -4.52 3.84
CA PHE A 204 -16.29 -3.18 4.37
C PHE A 204 -17.07 -2.33 3.35
N HIS A 205 -16.68 -2.39 2.08
CA HIS A 205 -17.35 -1.65 1.02
C HIS A 205 -18.81 -2.05 0.86
N ARG A 206 -19.09 -3.36 0.85
CA ARG A 206 -20.47 -3.88 0.78
C ARG A 206 -21.30 -3.39 1.94
N LEU A 207 -20.78 -3.49 3.17
CA LEU A 207 -21.50 -3.03 4.34
C LEU A 207 -21.72 -1.52 4.32
N ASP A 208 -20.70 -0.73 3.98
CA ASP A 208 -20.83 0.73 3.90
C ASP A 208 -21.82 1.15 2.81
N HIS A 209 -21.83 0.46 1.66
CA HIS A 209 -22.80 0.68 0.61
C HIS A 209 -24.23 0.41 1.10
N ILE A 210 -24.47 -0.72 1.75
CA ILE A 210 -25.80 -1.06 2.32
C ILE A 210 -26.24 -0.02 3.36
N LEU A 211 -25.33 0.40 4.24
CA LEU A 211 -25.62 1.41 5.25
C LEU A 211 -25.96 2.76 4.61
N ARG A 212 -25.17 3.22 3.64
CA ARG A 212 -25.47 4.47 2.89
C ARG A 212 -26.78 4.37 2.14
N CYS A 213 -27.04 3.26 1.46
CA CYS A 213 -28.30 3.06 0.77
C CYS A 213 -29.47 3.04 1.75
N THR A 214 -29.32 2.52 2.97
CA THR A 214 -30.39 2.55 3.97
C THR A 214 -30.59 3.94 4.56
N ASP A 215 -29.50 4.68 4.81
CA ASP A 215 -29.55 6.08 5.23
C ASP A 215 -30.25 6.93 4.15
N ASP A 216 -29.84 6.75 2.89
CA ASP A 216 -30.43 7.40 1.73
C ASP A 216 -31.89 7.00 1.55
N LEU A 217 -32.23 5.70 1.62
CA LEU A 217 -33.60 5.22 1.48
C LEU A 217 -34.49 5.74 2.62
N SER A 218 -33.95 5.88 3.83
CA SER A 218 -34.65 6.54 4.94
C SER A 218 -34.88 8.01 4.63
N CYS A 219 -33.88 8.71 4.06
CA CYS A 219 -34.02 10.10 3.60
C CYS A 219 -34.99 10.24 2.40
N TYR A 220 -35.09 9.23 1.53
CA TYR A 220 -35.97 9.17 0.35
C TYR A 220 -37.40 8.73 0.70
N LEU A 221 -37.59 7.89 1.71
CA LEU A 221 -38.92 7.60 2.25
C LEU A 221 -39.49 8.83 2.99
N GLU A 222 -38.62 9.67 3.52
CA GLU A 222 -38.98 11.02 4.00
C GLU A 222 -39.16 12.03 2.85
N ASN A 223 -38.60 11.80 1.65
CA ASN A 223 -38.67 12.69 0.48
C ASN A 223 -38.77 11.89 -0.85
N GLU A 224 -39.98 11.66 -1.35
CA GLU A 224 -40.28 10.84 -2.54
C GLU A 224 -39.39 11.12 -3.78
N ARG A 225 -38.55 10.14 -4.20
CA ARG A 225 -38.38 9.67 -5.61
C ARG A 225 -37.27 8.62 -5.78
N ILE A 226 -37.54 7.63 -6.64
CA ILE A 226 -36.76 6.40 -6.87
C ILE A 226 -35.80 6.53 -8.06
N GLY A 227 -34.60 5.93 -7.92
CA GLY A 227 -33.77 5.42 -9.01
C GLY A 227 -32.84 4.32 -8.51
N ASP A 228 -32.85 3.14 -9.15
CA ASP A 228 -32.07 1.95 -8.80
C ASP A 228 -30.55 2.17 -8.97
N PRO A 229 -29.68 1.65 -8.07
CA PRO A 229 -28.25 1.60 -8.31
C PRO A 229 -27.85 0.29 -9.01
N ALA A 230 -27.06 0.42 -10.08
CA ALA A 230 -26.48 -0.68 -10.83
C ALA A 230 -25.27 -1.29 -10.10
N GLU A 231 -25.23 -2.62 -10.00
CA GLU A 231 -24.02 -3.38 -9.63
C GLU A 231 -22.93 -3.14 -10.69
N ALA A 232 -21.80 -2.59 -10.28
CA ALA A 232 -20.61 -2.48 -11.12
C ALA A 232 -19.61 -3.58 -10.73
N ASP A 233 -19.34 -4.50 -11.65
CA ASP A 233 -18.23 -5.45 -11.56
C ASP A 233 -16.91 -4.67 -11.34
N LEU A 234 -16.20 -5.02 -10.26
CA LEU A 234 -14.96 -4.34 -9.88
C LEU A 234 -13.83 -4.68 -10.88
N PRO A 235 -13.02 -3.69 -11.29
CA PRO A 235 -11.88 -3.97 -12.13
C PRO A 235 -10.78 -4.70 -11.34
N ASP A 236 -10.27 -5.81 -11.89
CA ASP A 236 -9.07 -6.49 -11.36
C ASP A 236 -7.95 -5.44 -11.27
N PRO A 237 -7.34 -5.21 -10.09
CA PRO A 237 -6.20 -4.31 -9.98
C PRO A 237 -5.06 -4.75 -10.89
N GLY A 238 -5.03 -6.01 -11.32
CA GLY A 238 -4.20 -6.72 -12.32
C GLY A 238 -4.46 -6.39 -13.79
N SER A 239 -5.64 -5.87 -14.12
CA SER A 239 -6.14 -5.73 -15.49
C SER A 239 -5.38 -4.68 -16.28
N GLU A 240 -4.98 -5.03 -17.51
CA GLU A 240 -4.35 -4.11 -18.46
C GLU A 240 -5.31 -3.00 -18.97
N ASN A 241 -6.62 -3.15 -18.71
CA ASN A 241 -7.68 -2.27 -19.25
C ASN A 241 -8.06 -1.09 -18.35
N VAL A 242 -7.41 -0.92 -17.18
CA VAL A 242 -7.70 0.20 -16.26
C VAL A 242 -6.72 1.34 -16.53
N ALA A 243 -7.23 2.52 -16.90
CA ALA A 243 -6.40 3.70 -17.06
C ALA A 243 -5.79 4.13 -15.70
N PRO A 244 -4.49 4.47 -15.64
CA PRO A 244 -3.85 4.90 -14.40
C PRO A 244 -4.60 6.08 -13.77
N GLY A 245 -4.92 5.96 -12.48
CA GLY A 245 -5.50 7.06 -11.68
C GLY A 245 -7.03 7.17 -11.64
N VAL A 246 -7.78 6.44 -12.48
CA VAL A 246 -9.23 6.66 -12.61
C VAL A 246 -10.05 6.23 -11.38
N LEU A 247 -9.53 5.32 -10.53
CA LEU A 247 -10.32 4.72 -9.44
C LEU A 247 -9.59 4.65 -8.09
N ARG A 248 -8.46 5.34 -7.92
CA ARG A 248 -7.54 5.09 -6.78
C ARG A 248 -8.17 5.33 -5.41
N SER A 249 -9.04 6.34 -5.27
CA SER A 249 -9.75 6.63 -4.01
C SER A 249 -10.96 5.74 -3.75
N GLN A 250 -11.39 4.93 -4.73
CA GLN A 250 -12.57 4.08 -4.57
C GLN A 250 -12.31 2.90 -3.65
N PHE A 251 -11.05 2.53 -3.45
CA PHE A 251 -10.63 1.37 -2.66
C PHE A 251 -10.17 1.74 -1.25
N PHE A 252 -10.58 2.91 -0.76
CA PHE A 252 -10.20 3.38 0.56
C PHE A 252 -11.18 2.91 1.62
N LEU A 253 -10.65 2.65 2.81
CA LEU A 253 -11.46 2.43 3.99
C LEU A 253 -12.18 3.73 4.36
N SER A 254 -13.43 3.60 4.78
CA SER A 254 -14.16 4.71 5.38
C SER A 254 -13.71 4.93 6.82
N GLU A 255 -13.97 6.13 7.35
CA GLU A 255 -13.74 6.44 8.78
C GLU A 255 -14.87 5.93 9.69
N ARG A 256 -15.82 5.15 9.16
CA ARG A 256 -16.93 4.61 9.94
C ARG A 256 -16.42 3.64 10.99
N ASP A 257 -17.04 3.67 12.16
CA ASP A 257 -16.79 2.71 13.23
C ASP A 257 -17.51 1.38 12.94
N TYR A 258 -16.73 0.33 12.67
CA TYR A 258 -17.22 -1.02 12.37
C TYR A 258 -17.15 -1.97 13.58
N ARG A 259 -16.86 -1.46 14.79
CA ARG A 259 -16.81 -2.29 15.99
C ARG A 259 -18.19 -2.88 16.27
N PRO A 260 -18.26 -4.10 16.84
CA PRO A 260 -19.53 -4.74 17.17
C PRO A 260 -20.48 -3.85 17.97
N GLU A 261 -19.95 -3.03 18.89
CA GLU A 261 -20.74 -2.11 19.71
C GLU A 261 -21.42 -1.03 18.86
N ALA A 262 -20.69 -0.46 17.90
CA ALA A 262 -21.23 0.54 16.98
C ALA A 262 -22.28 -0.06 16.04
N LEU A 263 -22.02 -1.28 15.52
CA LEU A 263 -22.96 -1.99 14.66
C LEU A 263 -24.24 -2.40 15.41
N ARG A 264 -24.15 -2.84 16.67
CA ARG A 264 -25.32 -3.11 17.52
C ARG A 264 -26.14 -1.85 17.76
N ALA A 265 -25.48 -0.73 18.07
CA ALA A 265 -26.16 0.55 18.26
C ALA A 265 -26.87 1.03 16.98
N LEU A 266 -26.33 0.73 15.79
CA LEU A 266 -27.00 0.98 14.52
C LEU A 266 -28.20 0.05 14.32
N ALA A 267 -28.05 -1.24 14.64
CA ALA A 267 -29.13 -2.21 14.55
C ALA A 267 -30.31 -1.82 15.46
N GLU A 268 -30.06 -1.43 16.71
CA GLU A 268 -31.10 -1.02 17.66
C GLU A 268 -31.92 0.19 17.20
N LYS A 269 -31.28 1.11 16.46
CA LYS A 269 -31.94 2.30 15.90
C LYS A 269 -32.67 2.02 14.59
N SER A 270 -32.36 0.91 13.92
CA SER A 270 -32.96 0.57 12.64
C SER A 270 -34.37 0.03 12.79
N SER A 271 -35.30 0.58 12.00
CA SER A 271 -36.67 0.09 11.87
C SER A 271 -36.77 -1.14 10.95
N SER A 272 -35.76 -1.42 10.13
CA SER A 272 -35.72 -2.59 9.24
C SER A 272 -35.32 -3.84 10.02
N ALA A 273 -36.11 -4.91 9.89
CA ALA A 273 -35.77 -6.22 10.48
C ALA A 273 -34.61 -6.87 9.72
N GLU A 274 -34.58 -6.71 8.40
CA GLU A 274 -33.58 -7.26 7.49
C GLU A 274 -32.19 -6.65 7.75
N LEU A 275 -32.11 -5.32 7.93
CA LEU A 275 -30.85 -4.67 8.27
C LEU A 275 -30.34 -5.11 9.65
N ARG A 276 -31.25 -5.28 10.63
CA ARG A 276 -30.87 -5.79 11.96
C ARG A 276 -30.29 -7.19 11.89
N GLU A 277 -30.93 -8.09 11.15
CA GLU A 277 -30.45 -9.46 10.96
C GLU A 277 -29.09 -9.49 10.23
N LEU A 278 -28.93 -8.65 9.20
CA LEU A 278 -27.66 -8.52 8.48
C LEU A 278 -26.52 -8.03 9.38
N LEU A 279 -26.76 -6.99 10.19
CA LEU A 279 -25.76 -6.45 11.11
C LEU A 279 -25.38 -7.48 12.19
N GLU A 280 -26.36 -8.20 12.74
CA GLU A 280 -26.10 -9.28 13.70
C GLU A 280 -25.28 -10.42 13.08
N LYS A 281 -25.52 -10.73 11.80
CA LYS A 281 -24.71 -11.70 11.05
C LYS A 281 -23.25 -11.23 10.91
N TYR A 282 -23.02 -9.98 10.55
CA TYR A 282 -21.67 -9.41 10.46
C TYR A 282 -20.92 -9.44 11.80
N ILE A 283 -21.64 -9.22 12.91
CA ILE A 283 -21.09 -9.28 14.27
C ILE A 283 -20.75 -10.72 14.67
N SER A 284 -21.69 -11.66 14.48
CA SER A 284 -21.57 -13.04 14.97
C SER A 284 -20.59 -13.90 14.16
N GLU A 285 -20.43 -13.64 12.87
CA GLU A 285 -19.52 -14.39 12.00
C GLU A 285 -18.07 -13.87 12.02
N GLU A 286 -17.78 -12.82 12.80
CA GLU A 286 -16.45 -12.16 12.87
C GLU A 286 -15.87 -11.80 11.48
N ARG A 287 -16.72 -11.62 10.46
CA ARG A 287 -16.30 -11.40 9.07
C ARG A 287 -15.47 -10.14 8.91
N LEU A 288 -15.89 -9.05 9.57
CA LEU A 288 -15.16 -7.79 9.54
C LEU A 288 -13.85 -7.88 10.31
N ALA A 289 -13.79 -8.65 11.40
CA ALA A 289 -12.55 -8.88 12.12
C ALA A 289 -11.52 -9.63 11.27
N TYR A 290 -11.95 -10.69 10.58
CA TYR A 290 -11.09 -11.41 9.64
C TYR A 290 -10.65 -10.51 8.49
N ALA A 291 -11.58 -9.78 7.86
CA ALA A 291 -11.26 -8.86 6.76
C ALA A 291 -10.29 -7.75 7.21
N MET A 292 -10.50 -7.13 8.37
CA MET A 292 -9.59 -6.10 8.88
C MET A 292 -8.19 -6.67 9.14
N ARG A 293 -8.09 -7.91 9.63
CA ARG A 293 -6.81 -8.58 9.79
C ARG A 293 -6.08 -8.73 8.45
N GLU A 294 -6.78 -9.15 7.40
CA GLU A 294 -6.21 -9.27 6.04
C GLU A 294 -5.78 -7.91 5.46
N ILE A 295 -6.58 -6.86 5.67
CA ILE A 295 -6.22 -5.47 5.36
C ILE A 295 -4.94 -5.06 6.08
N ASN A 296 -4.89 -5.27 7.40
CA ASN A 296 -3.78 -4.87 8.24
C ASN A 296 -2.48 -5.58 7.86
N MET A 297 -2.56 -6.87 7.51
CA MET A 297 -1.40 -7.61 6.99
C MET A 297 -0.93 -7.02 5.67
N ALA A 298 -1.83 -6.80 4.70
CA ALA A 298 -1.46 -6.23 3.41
C ALA A 298 -0.83 -4.83 3.54
N VAL A 299 -1.41 -3.96 4.36
CA VAL A 299 -0.90 -2.60 4.61
C VAL A 299 0.46 -2.63 5.32
N THR A 300 0.63 -3.54 6.28
CA THR A 300 1.92 -3.76 6.97
C THR A 300 2.99 -4.23 5.99
N ASP A 301 2.65 -5.19 5.11
CA ASP A 301 3.58 -5.70 4.10
C ASP A 301 3.98 -4.61 3.10
N LEU A 302 3.06 -3.74 2.70
CA LEU A 302 3.38 -2.56 1.88
C LEU A 302 4.37 -1.64 2.59
N TYR A 303 4.18 -1.37 3.88
CA TYR A 303 5.08 -0.51 4.65
C TYR A 303 6.47 -1.12 4.78
N LEU A 304 6.55 -2.41 5.11
CA LEU A 304 7.82 -3.10 5.27
C LEU A 304 8.55 -3.30 3.94
N LEU A 305 7.86 -3.41 2.80
CA LEU A 305 8.51 -3.48 1.49
C LEU A 305 8.98 -2.12 0.96
N TRP A 306 8.20 -1.07 1.19
CA TRP A 306 8.30 0.16 0.40
C TRP A 306 8.62 1.42 1.21
N VAL A 307 8.51 1.38 2.53
CA VAL A 307 8.75 2.56 3.37
C VAL A 307 9.88 2.30 4.36
N GLU A 308 9.71 1.32 5.25
CA GLU A 308 10.64 1.07 6.37
C GLU A 308 12.12 0.96 5.92
N PRO A 309 12.45 0.17 4.89
CA PRO A 309 13.85 0.00 4.50
C PRO A 309 14.47 1.31 4.02
N TYR A 310 13.72 2.10 3.26
CA TYR A 310 14.19 3.34 2.64
C TYR A 310 14.42 4.47 3.63
N LEU A 311 13.83 4.39 4.82
CA LEU A 311 14.10 5.32 5.92
C LEU A 311 15.49 5.13 6.53
N GLN A 312 16.08 3.94 6.36
CA GLN A 312 17.34 3.54 6.99
C GLN A 312 18.49 3.39 5.98
N MET A 313 18.23 3.57 4.68
CA MET A 313 19.27 3.48 3.66
C MET A 313 20.24 4.67 3.78
N GLU A 314 21.51 4.35 4.00
CA GLU A 314 22.63 5.29 3.87
C GLU A 314 23.20 5.24 2.43
N GLU A 315 24.03 6.22 2.05
CA GLU A 315 24.74 6.16 0.76
C GLU A 315 25.73 4.97 0.74
N TYR A 316 25.50 4.01 -0.15
CA TYR A 316 26.32 2.81 -0.25
C TYR A 316 27.69 3.09 -0.91
N HIS A 317 28.78 3.07 -0.11
CA HIS A 317 30.16 3.19 -0.61
C HIS A 317 30.84 1.81 -0.69
N TYR A 318 30.97 1.27 -1.91
CA TYR A 318 31.58 -0.06 -2.16
C TYR A 318 33.10 -0.12 -1.93
N GLU A 319 33.78 1.02 -1.74
CA GLU A 319 35.26 1.08 -1.69
C GLU A 319 35.91 0.51 -0.42
N ARG A 320 35.14 -0.04 0.53
CA ARG A 320 35.69 -0.63 1.77
C ARG A 320 35.88 -2.15 1.75
N HIS A 321 35.64 -2.83 0.63
CA HIS A 321 35.67 -4.29 0.57
C HIS A 321 36.48 -4.86 -0.62
N LEU A 322 37.65 -4.28 -0.90
CA LEU A 322 38.71 -4.93 -1.67
C LEU A 322 39.92 -5.21 -0.78
#